data_AF-A0A1H7N9U3-F1
#
_entry.id   AF-A0A1H7N9U3-F1
#
_cell.length_a   1.000
_cell.length_b   1.000
_cell.length_c   1.000
_cell.angle_alpha   90.00
_cell.angle_beta   90.00
_cell.angle_gamma   90.00
#
_symmetry.space_group_name_H-M   'P 1'
#
loop_
_entity.id
_entity.type
_entity.pdbx_description
1 polymer ?
#
loop_
_entity_poly.entity_id
_entity_poly.type
_entity_poly.pdbx_seq_one_letter_code
_entity_poly.pdbx_strand_id
1 'polypeptide(L)'
;MPTQSDRLTELRENTPSGQLPYISKSRLTKFVKCPEQFRYSYVQGLKEPPTKYTRRGTYIHETFEDYYHSVTVYVKETGEFPDDLVPFLPEWDRWADYTEPFISNFINFEYARMETAREWYDDEAEAVEAWLPVGIEAEAWLEDPLPWRDEQPPWMGYADAIYNDTTVPGVEPRGGVVITDFKTGKTPKKQYRDEGIYLEGEYYAVLFEQDWKVTAVAGYYPKGDDLVISPLKLSRRDFIFETVDEMLDLMEADEPHWPINETPLCKWGPGQDEQCVYYDICSSVWGEALKHDDQLREMVDSGMTPHQIASELGTKSNYVSYAMRKLNL
;
A
#
# COMPACT_ATOMS: atom_id res chain seq x y z
N MET A 1 11.20 2.24 12.27
CA MET A 1 9.79 1.79 12.38
C MET A 1 9.15 2.78 13.33
N PRO A 2 8.06 3.46 12.93
CA PRO A 2 7.40 4.41 13.81
C PRO A 2 7.15 3.73 15.17
N THR A 3 7.45 4.45 16.23
CA THR A 3 7.21 4.00 17.60
C THR A 3 5.74 3.60 17.67
N GLN A 4 5.46 2.31 17.88
CA GLN A 4 4.08 1.85 17.97
C GLN A 4 3.41 2.66 19.07
N SER A 5 2.28 3.31 18.76
CA SER A 5 1.53 4.03 19.78
C SER A 5 1.16 3.07 20.90
N ASP A 6 1.09 3.58 22.14
CA ASP A 6 0.65 2.80 23.29
C ASP A 6 -0.70 2.12 23.00
N ARG A 7 -1.59 2.85 22.30
CA ARG A 7 -2.87 2.34 21.82
C ARG A 7 -2.76 1.13 20.89
N LEU A 8 -1.88 1.18 19.87
CA LEU A 8 -1.70 0.06 18.94
C LEU A 8 -1.18 -1.18 19.67
N THR A 9 -0.27 -0.98 20.62
CA THR A 9 0.29 -2.05 21.44
C THR A 9 -0.80 -2.68 22.31
N GLU A 10 -1.55 -1.86 23.05
CA GLU A 10 -2.66 -2.31 23.89
C GLU A 10 -3.74 -3.06 23.10
N LEU A 11 -4.14 -2.56 21.93
CA LEU A 11 -5.13 -3.25 21.09
C LEU A 11 -4.64 -4.63 20.65
N ARG A 12 -3.38 -4.76 20.25
CA ARG A 12 -2.80 -6.04 19.85
C ARG A 12 -2.68 -7.03 21.00
N GLU A 13 -2.33 -6.56 22.19
CA GLU A 13 -2.20 -7.42 23.38
C GLU A 13 -3.56 -7.89 23.90
N ASN A 14 -4.59 -7.06 23.78
CA ASN A 14 -5.94 -7.35 24.27
C ASN A 14 -6.83 -8.06 23.24
N THR A 15 -6.44 -8.12 21.97
CA THR A 15 -7.23 -8.80 20.94
C THR A 15 -6.98 -10.31 20.96
N PRO A 16 -8.04 -11.14 21.09
CA PRO A 16 -7.93 -12.58 21.03
C PRO A 16 -7.29 -13.10 19.74
N SER A 17 -6.60 -14.23 19.82
CA SER A 17 -6.09 -14.94 18.64
C SER A 17 -7.23 -15.26 17.67
N GLY A 18 -7.04 -14.98 16.38
CA GLY A 18 -8.06 -15.15 15.34
C GLY A 18 -8.95 -13.92 15.12
N GLN A 19 -8.86 -12.89 15.97
CA GLN A 19 -9.55 -11.61 15.77
C GLN A 19 -8.61 -10.53 15.23
N LEU A 20 -9.20 -9.46 14.70
CA LEU A 20 -8.45 -8.32 14.18
C LEU A 20 -8.44 -7.19 15.21
N PRO A 21 -7.27 -6.69 15.63
CA PRO A 21 -7.20 -5.56 16.56
C PRO A 21 -7.62 -4.23 15.94
N TYR A 22 -7.64 -4.15 14.61
CA TYR A 22 -7.98 -2.95 13.83
C TYR A 22 -8.21 -3.33 12.35
N ILE A 23 -8.73 -2.41 11.54
CA ILE A 23 -8.60 -2.48 10.07
C ILE A 23 -7.54 -1.46 9.66
N SER A 24 -6.72 -1.81 8.68
CA SER A 24 -5.79 -0.86 8.07
C SER A 24 -5.89 -0.95 6.56
N LYS A 25 -5.39 0.07 5.88
CA LYS A 25 -5.21 0.06 4.43
C LYS A 25 -4.57 -1.25 3.93
N SER A 26 -3.49 -1.71 4.56
CA SER A 26 -2.80 -2.96 4.15
C SER A 26 -3.65 -4.23 4.30
N ARG A 27 -4.48 -4.28 5.36
CA ARG A 27 -5.43 -5.37 5.64
C ARG A 27 -6.53 -5.41 4.58
N LEU A 28 -7.14 -4.26 4.31
CA LEU A 28 -8.13 -4.11 3.24
C LEU A 28 -7.56 -4.54 1.88
N THR A 29 -6.39 -4.02 1.48
CA THR A 29 -5.80 -4.36 0.17
C THR A 29 -5.47 -5.85 0.06
N LYS A 30 -5.04 -6.50 1.15
CA LYS A 30 -4.78 -7.95 1.16
C LYS A 30 -6.08 -8.75 1.00
N PHE A 31 -7.17 -8.34 1.67
CA PHE A 31 -8.47 -8.99 1.56
C PHE A 31 -9.06 -8.85 0.14
N VAL A 32 -9.09 -7.64 -0.41
CA VAL A 32 -9.52 -7.39 -1.80
C VAL A 32 -8.72 -8.24 -2.80
N LYS A 33 -7.40 -8.35 -2.58
CA LYS A 33 -6.54 -9.19 -3.42
C LYS A 33 -6.97 -10.66 -3.36
N CYS A 34 -7.15 -11.22 -2.17
CA CYS A 34 -7.67 -12.57 -1.98
C CYS A 34 -8.05 -12.79 -0.49
N PRO A 35 -9.33 -13.07 -0.17
CA PRO A 35 -9.77 -13.34 1.20
C PRO A 35 -8.98 -14.47 1.87
N GLU A 36 -8.68 -15.56 1.15
CA GLU A 36 -7.89 -16.66 1.73
C GLU A 36 -6.43 -16.24 2.04
N GLN A 37 -5.80 -15.37 1.23
CA GLN A 37 -4.48 -14.82 1.57
C GLN A 37 -4.53 -13.94 2.81
N PHE A 38 -5.61 -13.17 2.98
CA PHE A 38 -5.84 -12.38 4.17
C PHE A 38 -5.96 -13.26 5.41
N ARG A 39 -6.75 -14.33 5.33
CA ARG A 39 -6.96 -15.28 6.42
C ARG A 39 -5.65 -15.89 6.90
N TYR A 40 -4.83 -16.42 5.98
CA TYR A 40 -3.51 -16.95 6.34
C TYR A 40 -2.64 -15.90 7.04
N SER A 41 -2.57 -14.69 6.49
CA SER A 41 -1.67 -13.64 6.98
C SER A 41 -2.09 -13.04 8.32
N TYR A 42 -3.38 -12.73 8.49
CA TYR A 42 -3.86 -11.89 9.60
C TYR A 42 -4.72 -12.62 10.61
N VAL A 43 -5.41 -13.70 10.21
CA VAL A 43 -6.23 -14.51 11.13
C VAL A 43 -5.39 -15.66 11.70
N GLN A 44 -4.64 -16.37 10.86
CA GLN A 44 -3.76 -17.46 11.28
C GLN A 44 -2.35 -17.01 11.69
N GLY A 45 -1.98 -15.76 11.39
CA GLY A 45 -0.69 -15.20 11.78
C GLY A 45 0.52 -15.75 11.00
N LEU A 46 0.31 -16.32 9.81
CA LEU A 46 1.39 -16.82 8.95
C LEU A 46 2.11 -15.64 8.27
N LYS A 47 3.15 -15.11 8.90
CA LYS A 47 3.89 -13.95 8.38
C LYS A 47 4.81 -14.32 7.21
N GLU A 48 4.75 -13.51 6.17
CA GLU A 48 5.70 -13.54 5.06
C GLU A 48 7.09 -13.06 5.54
N PRO A 49 8.19 -13.71 5.12
CA PRO A 49 9.53 -13.21 5.45
C PRO A 49 9.78 -11.85 4.76
N PRO A 50 10.47 -10.91 5.43
CA PRO A 50 10.77 -9.62 4.83
C PRO A 50 11.67 -9.78 3.61
N THR A 51 11.31 -9.11 2.52
CA THR A 51 12.10 -9.12 1.29
C THR A 51 13.13 -7.98 1.27
N LYS A 52 14.11 -8.05 0.37
CA LYS A 52 15.02 -6.91 0.11
C LYS A 52 14.28 -5.62 -0.25
N TYR A 53 13.13 -5.73 -0.91
CA TYR A 53 12.31 -4.57 -1.30
C TYR A 53 11.61 -3.94 -0.09
N THR A 54 11.15 -4.79 0.85
CA THR A 54 10.57 -4.35 2.12
C THR A 54 11.61 -3.58 2.95
N ARG A 55 12.83 -4.12 3.08
CA ARG A 55 13.93 -3.45 3.81
C ARG A 55 14.30 -2.10 3.22
N ARG A 56 14.43 -2.03 1.88
CA ARG A 56 14.64 -0.76 1.18
C ARG A 56 13.55 0.26 1.49
N GLY A 57 12.28 -0.17 1.47
CA GLY A 57 11.15 0.67 1.84
C GLY A 57 11.34 1.31 3.22
N THR A 58 11.62 0.49 4.22
CA THR A 58 11.88 0.95 5.59
C THR A 58 12.99 1.99 5.66
N TYR A 59 14.16 1.73 5.08
CA TYR A 59 15.29 2.67 5.15
C TYR A 59 14.99 4.00 4.45
N ILE A 60 14.27 3.98 3.32
CA ILE A 60 13.90 5.21 2.62
C ILE A 60 12.88 6.02 3.44
N HIS A 61 11.85 5.39 4.00
CA HIS A 61 10.84 6.11 4.81
C HIS A 61 11.47 6.70 6.08
N GLU A 62 12.29 5.93 6.80
CA GLU A 62 13.02 6.42 7.98
C GLU A 62 13.96 7.59 7.61
N THR A 63 14.56 7.56 6.41
CA THR A 63 15.40 8.68 5.93
C THR A 63 14.58 9.95 5.70
N PHE A 64 13.37 9.82 5.13
CA PHE A 64 12.49 10.97 4.90
C PHE A 64 11.92 11.52 6.21
N GLU A 65 11.58 10.66 7.15
CA GLU A 65 11.15 11.02 8.51
C GLU A 65 12.25 11.84 9.23
N ASP A 66 13.48 11.31 9.29
CA ASP A 66 14.63 11.99 9.90
C ASP A 66 14.94 13.34 9.21
N TYR A 67 14.79 13.39 7.88
CA TYR A 67 14.90 14.64 7.11
C TYR A 67 13.87 15.68 7.54
N TYR A 68 12.59 15.29 7.61
CA TYR A 68 11.54 16.22 7.99
C TYR A 68 11.69 16.73 9.41
N HIS A 69 12.12 15.87 10.35
CA HIS A 69 12.46 16.31 11.70
C HIS A 69 13.58 17.35 11.69
N SER A 70 14.66 17.10 10.97
CA SER A 70 15.82 17.97 10.92
C SER A 70 15.50 19.34 10.30
N VAL A 71 14.79 19.36 9.17
CA VAL A 71 14.43 20.61 8.49
C VAL A 71 13.38 21.41 9.25
N THR A 72 12.45 20.75 9.94
CA THR A 72 11.47 21.41 10.81
C THR A 72 12.15 22.15 11.96
N VAL A 73 13.18 21.56 12.57
CA VAL A 73 13.96 22.23 13.62
C VAL A 73 14.62 23.50 13.07
N TYR A 74 15.32 23.39 11.94
CA TYR A 74 15.98 24.54 11.31
C TYR A 74 15.00 25.67 10.98
N VAL A 75 13.88 25.36 10.34
CA VAL A 75 12.89 26.36 9.96
C VAL A 75 12.29 27.04 11.20
N LYS A 76 12.03 26.28 12.27
CA LYS A 76 11.52 26.87 13.53
C LYS A 76 12.53 27.78 14.22
N GLU A 77 13.83 27.51 14.08
CA GLU A 77 14.89 28.32 14.68
C GLU A 77 15.22 29.56 13.86
N THR A 78 15.19 29.45 12.54
CA THR A 78 15.63 30.52 11.62
C THR A 78 14.48 31.35 11.06
N GLY A 79 13.30 30.74 10.87
CA GLY A 79 12.18 31.34 10.13
C GLY A 79 12.42 31.44 8.63
N GLU A 80 13.42 30.72 8.09
CA GLU A 80 13.87 30.85 6.71
C GLU A 80 13.83 29.52 5.97
N PHE A 81 13.68 29.58 4.65
CA PHE A 81 13.93 28.43 3.79
C PHE A 81 15.41 28.04 3.84
N PRO A 82 15.76 26.74 3.86
CA PRO A 82 17.15 26.34 3.68
C PRO A 82 17.63 26.55 2.23
N ASP A 83 18.88 26.98 2.06
CA ASP A 83 19.50 27.09 0.73
C ASP A 83 19.83 25.71 0.11
N ASP A 84 20.17 24.73 0.94
CA ASP A 84 20.49 23.35 0.55
C ASP A 84 19.71 22.37 1.42
N LEU A 85 18.99 21.43 0.79
CA LEU A 85 18.19 20.41 1.47
C LEU A 85 18.98 19.16 1.85
N VAL A 86 20.12 18.89 1.20
CA VAL A 86 20.92 17.68 1.43
C VAL A 86 21.46 17.57 2.87
N PRO A 87 21.91 18.66 3.53
CA PRO A 87 22.41 18.60 4.90
C PRO A 87 21.40 18.13 5.96
N PHE A 88 20.10 18.10 5.64
CA PHE A 88 19.07 17.61 6.56
C PHE A 88 18.85 16.10 6.49
N LEU A 89 19.43 15.42 5.49
CA LEU A 89 19.40 13.96 5.46
C LEU A 89 20.19 13.39 6.64
N PRO A 90 19.76 12.24 7.20
CA PRO A 90 20.49 11.56 8.28
C PRO A 90 21.84 11.00 7.80
N GLU A 91 22.54 10.31 8.70
CA GLU A 91 23.79 9.61 8.38
C GLU A 91 23.64 8.70 7.15
N TRP A 92 24.67 8.75 6.29
CA TRP A 92 24.64 8.20 4.92
C TRP A 92 24.48 6.69 4.85
N ASP A 93 24.82 5.96 5.92
CA ASP A 93 24.83 4.50 5.98
C ASP A 93 23.45 3.88 5.73
N ARG A 94 22.37 4.62 6.00
CA ARG A 94 20.98 4.18 5.76
C ARG A 94 20.51 4.36 4.32
N TRP A 95 21.00 5.37 3.60
CA TRP A 95 20.38 5.83 2.35
C TRP A 95 21.32 5.92 1.16
N ALA A 96 22.64 5.85 1.33
CA ALA A 96 23.59 6.00 0.22
C ALA A 96 23.43 4.94 -0.88
N ASP A 97 23.04 3.71 -0.52
CA ASP A 97 22.72 2.66 -1.50
C ASP A 97 21.48 2.99 -2.36
N TYR A 98 20.70 4.00 -1.95
CA TYR A 98 19.47 4.43 -2.59
C TYR A 98 19.48 5.89 -3.04
N THR A 99 20.66 6.55 -3.05
CA THR A 99 20.79 7.95 -3.47
C THR A 99 20.03 8.22 -4.77
N GLU A 100 20.32 7.40 -5.78
CA GLU A 100 19.62 7.43 -7.06
C GLU A 100 18.70 6.20 -7.22
N PRO A 101 17.46 6.37 -7.71
CA PRO A 101 16.77 7.65 -7.92
C PRO A 101 16.04 8.18 -6.66
N PHE A 102 16.10 7.46 -5.52
CA PHE A 102 15.10 7.66 -4.47
C PHE A 102 15.30 8.94 -3.67
N ILE A 103 16.52 9.16 -3.17
CA ILE A 103 16.82 10.33 -2.34
C ILE A 103 16.90 11.59 -3.21
N SER A 104 17.54 11.49 -4.38
CA SER A 104 17.64 12.59 -5.35
C SER A 104 16.26 13.12 -5.77
N ASN A 105 15.34 12.23 -6.15
CA ASN A 105 13.99 12.65 -6.55
C ASN A 105 13.18 13.18 -5.37
N PHE A 106 13.33 12.62 -4.17
CA PHE A 106 12.69 13.19 -2.97
C PHE A 106 13.16 14.62 -2.70
N ILE A 107 14.46 14.90 -2.78
CA ILE A 107 15.00 16.26 -2.64
C ILE A 107 14.45 17.19 -3.74
N ASN A 108 14.38 16.73 -4.99
CA ASN A 108 13.78 17.50 -6.08
C ASN A 108 12.29 17.79 -5.84
N PHE A 109 11.55 16.82 -5.30
CA PHE A 109 10.15 16.99 -4.92
C PHE A 109 9.98 18.06 -3.83
N GLU A 110 10.84 18.07 -2.81
CA GLU A 110 10.82 19.09 -1.77
C GLU A 110 11.19 20.49 -2.30
N TYR A 111 12.18 20.60 -3.18
CA TYR A 111 12.47 21.86 -3.87
C TYR A 111 11.27 22.37 -4.69
N ALA A 112 10.61 21.48 -5.45
CA ALA A 112 9.41 21.85 -6.22
C ALA A 112 8.26 22.32 -5.30
N ARG A 113 8.11 21.72 -4.12
CA ARG A 113 7.16 22.20 -3.09
C ARG A 113 7.55 23.58 -2.56
N MET A 114 8.83 23.86 -2.29
CA MET A 114 9.29 25.19 -1.87
C MET A 114 8.98 26.25 -2.93
N GLU A 115 9.23 25.95 -4.19
CA GLU A 115 8.90 26.84 -5.32
C GLU A 115 7.40 27.10 -5.38
N THR A 116 6.58 26.04 -5.28
CA THR A 116 5.10 26.17 -5.27
C THR A 116 4.63 27.05 -4.10
N ALA A 117 5.22 26.92 -2.91
CA ALA A 117 4.91 27.77 -1.77
C ALA A 117 5.25 29.24 -2.03
N ARG A 118 6.44 29.53 -2.59
CA ARG A 118 6.87 30.89 -2.95
C ARG A 118 6.03 31.52 -4.06
N GLU A 119 5.47 30.72 -4.96
CA GLU A 119 4.55 31.20 -5.99
C GLU A 119 3.16 31.53 -5.44
N TRP A 120 2.74 30.83 -4.38
CA TRP A 120 1.41 30.99 -3.79
C TRP A 120 1.34 32.12 -2.76
N TYR A 121 2.36 32.27 -1.92
CA TYR A 121 2.39 33.24 -0.83
C TYR A 121 3.28 34.43 -1.18
N ASP A 122 2.75 35.65 -1.05
CA ASP A 122 3.51 36.89 -1.24
C ASP A 122 4.49 37.16 -0.06
N ASP A 123 4.15 36.65 1.13
CA ASP A 123 4.98 36.76 2.34
C ASP A 123 5.87 35.53 2.50
N GLU A 124 7.18 35.73 2.65
CA GLU A 124 8.14 34.62 2.74
C GLU A 124 7.98 33.82 4.04
N ALA A 125 7.58 34.44 5.16
CA ALA A 125 7.36 33.71 6.40
C ALA A 125 6.13 32.80 6.29
N GLU A 126 5.05 33.26 5.64
CA GLU A 126 3.89 32.43 5.31
C GLU A 126 4.26 31.28 4.37
N ALA A 127 5.10 31.53 3.35
CA ALA A 127 5.57 30.50 2.44
C ALA A 127 6.40 29.41 3.15
N VAL A 128 7.32 29.83 4.04
CA VAL A 128 8.17 28.96 4.84
C VAL A 128 7.33 28.09 5.78
N GLU A 129 6.37 28.69 6.48
CA GLU A 129 5.47 27.96 7.38
C GLU A 129 4.61 26.95 6.61
N ALA A 130 4.03 27.34 5.47
CA ALA A 130 3.18 26.48 4.65
C ALA A 130 3.95 25.31 3.99
N TRP A 131 5.25 25.48 3.72
CA TRP A 131 6.10 24.45 3.14
C TRP A 131 6.46 23.33 4.13
N LEU A 132 6.48 23.57 5.43
CA LEU A 132 6.66 22.47 6.36
C LEU A 132 5.47 21.49 6.28
N PRO A 133 5.70 20.17 6.41
CA PRO A 133 4.60 19.24 6.61
C PRO A 133 3.82 19.62 7.86
N VAL A 134 2.48 19.63 7.78
CA VAL A 134 1.61 19.83 8.94
C VAL A 134 1.57 18.59 9.85
N GLY A 135 1.92 17.43 9.30
CA GLY A 135 2.07 16.17 10.01
C GLY A 135 3.11 15.28 9.33
N ILE A 136 3.87 14.53 10.12
CA ILE A 136 4.89 13.56 9.68
C ILE A 136 4.60 12.27 10.43
N GLU A 137 4.59 11.13 9.74
CA GLU A 137 4.17 9.84 10.30
C GLU A 137 2.85 9.95 11.08
N ALA A 138 1.92 10.75 10.55
CA ALA A 138 0.70 11.10 11.24
C ALA A 138 -0.19 9.87 11.41
N GLU A 139 -0.48 9.50 12.66
CA GLU A 139 -1.37 8.39 12.99
C GLU A 139 -2.82 8.89 13.05
N ALA A 140 -3.75 8.13 12.46
CA ALA A 140 -5.18 8.40 12.57
C ALA A 140 -5.96 7.13 12.91
N TRP A 141 -7.06 7.29 13.65
CA TRP A 141 -7.91 6.22 14.18
C TRP A 141 -9.39 6.55 13.99
N LEU A 142 -10.20 5.64 13.46
CA LEU A 142 -11.65 5.80 13.34
C LEU A 142 -12.35 4.69 14.12
N GLU A 143 -13.06 5.05 15.21
CA GLU A 143 -13.58 4.08 16.19
C GLU A 143 -14.76 3.24 15.70
N ASP A 144 -15.73 3.90 15.05
CA ASP A 144 -16.97 3.27 14.59
C ASP A 144 -17.25 3.59 13.11
N PRO A 145 -16.47 3.01 12.18
CA PRO A 145 -16.63 3.26 10.75
C PRO A 145 -17.91 2.65 10.15
N LEU A 146 -18.42 1.55 10.71
CA LEU A 146 -19.60 0.83 10.24
C LEU A 146 -20.75 0.96 11.26
N PRO A 147 -21.53 2.06 11.25
CA PRO A 147 -22.53 2.35 12.29
C PRO A 147 -23.71 1.36 12.36
N TRP A 148 -23.75 0.36 11.46
CA TRP A 148 -24.74 -0.72 11.47
C TRP A 148 -24.23 -2.01 12.12
N ARG A 149 -22.95 -2.08 12.53
CA ARG A 149 -22.40 -3.21 13.31
C ARG A 149 -22.29 -2.84 14.79
N ASP A 150 -22.75 -3.75 15.64
CA ASP A 150 -22.62 -3.60 17.10
C ASP A 150 -21.17 -3.81 17.57
N GLU A 151 -20.45 -4.75 16.97
CA GLU A 151 -19.05 -5.06 17.27
C GLU A 151 -18.19 -4.94 16.01
N GLN A 152 -17.14 -4.13 16.07
CA GLN A 152 -16.16 -3.98 15.00
C GLN A 152 -14.83 -3.47 15.57
N PRO A 153 -13.70 -3.77 14.94
CA PRO A 153 -12.43 -3.18 15.31
C PRO A 153 -12.26 -1.78 14.69
N PRO A 154 -11.55 -0.85 15.35
CA PRO A 154 -11.33 0.49 14.82
C PRO A 154 -10.50 0.44 13.54
N TRP A 155 -10.62 1.45 12.69
CA TRP A 155 -9.75 1.62 11.53
C TRP A 155 -8.54 2.48 11.90
N MET A 156 -7.39 2.20 11.29
CA MET A 156 -6.16 2.97 11.53
C MET A 156 -5.23 3.02 10.32
N GLY A 157 -4.39 4.04 10.30
CA GLY A 157 -3.40 4.27 9.27
C GLY A 157 -2.35 5.29 9.68
N TYR A 158 -1.22 5.27 8.98
CA TYR A 158 -0.19 6.30 9.05
C TYR A 158 -0.09 6.97 7.68
N ALA A 159 -0.03 8.30 7.67
CA ALA A 159 0.39 9.08 6.52
C ALA A 159 1.86 9.46 6.72
N ASP A 160 2.73 9.16 5.74
CA ASP A 160 4.15 9.49 5.87
C ASP A 160 4.35 11.01 6.00
N ALA A 161 3.58 11.79 5.23
CA ALA A 161 3.51 13.25 5.36
C ALA A 161 2.11 13.80 5.06
N ILE A 162 1.75 14.87 5.76
CA ILE A 162 0.58 15.69 5.47
C ILE A 162 1.08 17.09 5.10
N TYR A 163 0.71 17.58 3.93
CA TYR A 163 1.12 18.92 3.48
C TYR A 163 -0.06 19.87 3.37
N ASN A 164 0.21 21.17 3.42
CA ASN A 164 -0.74 22.17 2.97
C ASN A 164 -1.01 22.00 1.47
N ASP A 165 -2.27 22.04 1.04
CA ASP A 165 -2.63 21.84 -0.37
C ASP A 165 -2.11 22.91 -1.32
N THR A 166 -1.74 24.08 -0.80
CA THR A 166 -1.11 25.19 -1.54
C THR A 166 0.32 24.89 -1.97
N THR A 167 0.96 23.85 -1.41
CA THR A 167 2.39 23.58 -1.61
C THR A 167 2.68 22.31 -2.41
N VAL A 168 1.65 21.58 -2.83
CA VAL A 168 1.82 20.30 -3.54
C VAL A 168 1.60 20.50 -5.05
N PRO A 169 2.63 20.28 -5.89
CA PRO A 169 2.50 20.42 -7.34
C PRO A 169 1.36 19.57 -7.92
N GLY A 170 0.53 20.16 -8.78
CA GLY A 170 -0.56 19.48 -9.46
C GLY A 170 -1.82 19.25 -8.61
N VAL A 171 -1.86 19.72 -7.36
CA VAL A 171 -3.07 19.80 -6.55
C VAL A 171 -3.67 21.20 -6.70
N GLU A 172 -4.99 21.27 -6.91
CA GLU A 172 -5.73 22.54 -6.89
C GLU A 172 -6.05 22.89 -5.43
N PRO A 173 -5.53 24.01 -4.88
CA PRO A 173 -5.72 24.34 -3.47
C PRO A 173 -7.18 24.66 -3.14
N ARG A 174 -7.65 24.13 -2.01
CA ARG A 174 -9.01 24.33 -1.47
C ARG A 174 -8.99 24.68 0.01
N GLY A 175 -7.84 25.09 0.55
CA GLY A 175 -7.67 25.46 1.95
C GLY A 175 -7.77 24.26 2.87
N GLY A 176 -7.19 23.14 2.46
CA GLY A 176 -7.12 21.88 3.19
C GLY A 176 -5.72 21.28 3.12
N VAL A 177 -5.65 19.96 3.26
CA VAL A 177 -4.38 19.22 3.28
C VAL A 177 -4.31 18.15 2.19
N VAL A 178 -3.08 17.74 1.89
CA VAL A 178 -2.79 16.59 1.03
C VAL A 178 -2.16 15.50 1.90
N ILE A 179 -2.87 14.38 2.03
CA ILE A 179 -2.34 13.18 2.69
C ILE A 179 -1.41 12.48 1.70
N THR A 180 -0.14 12.30 2.05
CA THR A 180 0.87 11.74 1.14
C THR A 180 1.50 10.47 1.72
N ASP A 181 1.57 9.45 0.89
CA ASP A 181 2.25 8.18 1.17
C ASP A 181 3.37 7.96 0.14
N PHE A 182 4.59 7.72 0.62
CA PHE A 182 5.76 7.46 -0.18
C PHE A 182 5.82 6.01 -0.63
N LYS A 183 6.17 5.80 -1.90
CA LYS A 183 6.13 4.49 -2.55
C LYS A 183 7.45 4.15 -3.20
N THR A 184 8.18 3.22 -2.61
CA THR A 184 9.46 2.74 -3.17
C THR A 184 9.30 1.69 -4.29
N GLY A 185 8.06 1.38 -4.67
CA GLY A 185 7.71 0.49 -5.78
C GLY A 185 7.87 1.13 -7.16
N LYS A 186 7.43 0.43 -8.21
CA LYS A 186 7.19 1.07 -9.52
C LYS A 186 5.83 1.73 -9.49
N THR A 187 5.70 2.88 -10.15
CA THR A 187 4.42 3.55 -10.38
C THR A 187 3.46 2.60 -11.10
N PRO A 188 2.27 2.30 -10.53
CA PRO A 188 1.29 1.44 -11.18
C PRO A 188 0.84 2.05 -12.51
N LYS A 189 0.70 1.20 -13.54
CA LYS A 189 0.07 1.59 -14.81
C LYS A 189 -1.36 2.03 -14.54
N LYS A 190 -1.86 3.02 -15.29
CA LYS A 190 -3.20 3.62 -15.10
C LYS A 190 -4.33 2.60 -14.92
N GLN A 191 -4.32 1.52 -15.71
CA GLN A 191 -5.34 0.46 -15.65
C GLN A 191 -5.38 -0.34 -14.35
N TYR A 192 -4.36 -0.27 -13.49
CA TYR A 192 -4.29 -0.97 -12.21
C TYR A 192 -4.43 -0.04 -11.01
N ARG A 193 -4.74 1.25 -11.22
CA ARG A 193 -4.77 2.23 -10.13
C ARG A 193 -6.07 2.20 -9.33
N ASP A 194 -7.20 1.87 -9.97
CA ASP A 194 -8.53 2.03 -9.36
C ASP A 194 -8.76 1.08 -8.17
N GLU A 195 -8.46 -0.21 -8.35
CA GLU A 195 -8.48 -1.24 -7.28
C GLU A 195 -7.18 -1.30 -6.47
N GLY A 196 -6.21 -0.43 -6.80
CA GLY A 196 -4.91 -0.35 -6.15
C GLY A 196 -4.75 0.97 -5.41
N ILE A 197 -3.80 1.79 -5.85
CA ILE A 197 -3.43 3.05 -5.16
C ILE A 197 -4.61 4.02 -4.94
N TYR A 198 -5.64 4.00 -5.77
CA TYR A 198 -6.81 4.86 -5.56
C TYR A 198 -7.74 4.34 -4.45
N LEU A 199 -7.84 3.01 -4.29
CA LEU A 199 -8.50 2.39 -3.14
C LEU A 199 -7.76 2.69 -1.84
N GLU A 200 -6.43 2.59 -1.88
CA GLU A 200 -5.58 3.00 -0.76
C GLU A 200 -5.79 4.48 -0.41
N GLY A 201 -5.84 5.35 -1.42
CA GLY A 201 -6.05 6.79 -1.22
C GLY A 201 -7.43 7.12 -0.66
N GLU A 202 -8.48 6.40 -1.08
CA GLU A 202 -9.83 6.58 -0.54
C GLU A 202 -9.93 6.15 0.92
N TYR A 203 -9.27 5.04 1.29
CA TYR A 203 -9.17 4.61 2.69
C TYR A 203 -8.54 5.69 3.58
N TYR A 204 -7.43 6.28 3.11
CA TYR A 204 -6.78 7.37 3.84
C TYR A 204 -7.64 8.64 3.89
N ALA A 205 -8.37 8.97 2.83
CA ALA A 205 -9.30 10.10 2.86
C ALA A 205 -10.35 9.92 3.96
N VAL A 206 -11.03 8.76 3.99
CA VAL A 206 -12.01 8.42 5.05
C VAL A 206 -11.40 8.54 6.44
N LEU A 207 -10.18 8.05 6.61
CA LEU A 207 -9.50 8.02 7.90
C LEU A 207 -9.11 9.42 8.40
N PHE A 208 -8.56 10.28 7.53
CA PHE A 208 -8.03 11.59 7.94
C PHE A 208 -9.07 12.73 7.87
N GLU A 209 -10.20 12.53 7.20
CA GLU A 209 -11.30 13.51 7.13
C GLU A 209 -11.92 13.86 8.49
N GLN A 210 -11.68 13.05 9.52
CA GLN A 210 -12.16 13.33 10.88
C GLN A 210 -11.42 14.51 11.54
N ASP A 211 -10.14 14.68 11.22
CA ASP A 211 -9.25 15.69 11.82
C ASP A 211 -8.94 16.82 10.84
N TRP A 212 -8.98 16.51 9.54
CA TRP A 212 -8.51 17.40 8.49
C TRP A 212 -9.54 17.61 7.39
N LYS A 213 -9.55 18.81 6.81
CA LYS A 213 -10.15 19.02 5.49
C LYS A 213 -9.23 18.43 4.42
N VAL A 214 -9.45 17.17 4.05
CA VAL A 214 -8.65 16.49 3.04
C VAL A 214 -9.01 17.00 1.64
N THR A 215 -8.08 17.70 1.00
CA THR A 215 -8.22 18.18 -0.39
C THR A 215 -7.86 17.09 -1.39
N ALA A 216 -6.80 16.33 -1.08
CA ALA A 216 -6.35 15.23 -1.92
C ALA A 216 -5.61 14.16 -1.09
N VAL A 217 -5.50 12.97 -1.66
CA VAL A 217 -4.58 11.93 -1.20
C VAL A 217 -3.66 11.56 -2.34
N ALA A 218 -2.35 11.50 -2.09
CA ALA A 218 -1.34 11.26 -3.11
C ALA A 218 -0.40 10.12 -2.73
N GLY A 219 -0.01 9.33 -3.72
CA GLY A 219 1.14 8.44 -3.62
C GLY A 219 2.32 9.02 -4.38
N TYR A 220 3.42 9.36 -3.71
CA TYR A 220 4.64 9.81 -4.38
C TYR A 220 5.60 8.63 -4.62
N TYR A 221 6.00 8.43 -5.87
CA TYR A 221 6.86 7.33 -6.29
C TYR A 221 8.25 7.88 -6.67
N PRO A 222 9.16 8.08 -5.71
CA PRO A 222 10.48 8.65 -5.97
C PRO A 222 11.30 7.82 -6.95
N LYS A 223 10.97 6.54 -7.17
CA LYS A 223 11.62 5.72 -8.20
C LYS A 223 11.49 6.29 -9.62
N GLY A 224 10.32 6.86 -9.92
CA GLY A 224 9.98 7.39 -11.25
C GLY A 224 9.73 8.90 -11.25
N ASP A 225 9.91 9.56 -10.11
CA ASP A 225 9.49 10.95 -9.86
C ASP A 225 8.00 11.19 -10.22
N ASP A 226 7.15 10.22 -9.86
CA ASP A 226 5.72 10.30 -10.17
C ASP A 226 4.90 10.65 -8.92
N LEU A 227 4.22 11.79 -8.94
CA LEU A 227 3.15 12.09 -7.98
C LEU A 227 1.80 11.60 -8.51
N VAL A 228 1.22 10.59 -7.86
CA VAL A 228 -0.08 10.02 -8.24
C VAL A 228 -1.16 10.51 -7.29
N ILE A 229 -1.90 11.53 -7.72
CA ILE A 229 -3.06 12.06 -6.99
C ILE A 229 -4.25 11.10 -7.19
N SER A 230 -4.87 10.69 -6.08
CA SER A 230 -6.06 9.84 -6.09
C SER A 230 -7.31 10.64 -6.45
N PRO A 231 -8.06 10.24 -7.49
CA PRO A 231 -9.40 10.79 -7.71
C PRO A 231 -10.36 10.16 -6.70
N LEU A 232 -10.63 10.89 -5.62
CA LEU A 232 -11.56 10.48 -4.56
C LEU A 232 -12.99 10.33 -5.11
N LYS A 233 -13.68 9.27 -4.72
CA LYS A 233 -15.00 8.87 -5.23
C LYS A 233 -15.82 8.18 -4.16
N LEU A 234 -17.06 8.63 -3.99
CA LEU A 234 -18.05 7.99 -3.12
C LEU A 234 -18.23 6.50 -3.42
N SER A 235 -18.28 6.09 -4.70
CA SER A 235 -18.42 4.67 -5.05
C SER A 235 -17.26 3.79 -4.54
N ARG A 236 -16.06 4.36 -4.40
CA ARG A 236 -14.91 3.63 -3.86
C ARG A 236 -14.97 3.57 -2.34
N ARG A 237 -15.47 4.64 -1.72
CA ARG A 237 -15.75 4.69 -0.29
C ARG A 237 -16.81 3.65 0.11
N ASP A 238 -17.91 3.59 -0.63
CA ASP A 238 -18.96 2.57 -0.44
C ASP A 238 -18.38 1.16 -0.56
N PHE A 239 -17.59 0.91 -1.61
CA PHE A 239 -16.89 -0.37 -1.81
C PHE A 239 -15.97 -0.72 -0.63
N ILE A 240 -15.25 0.24 -0.05
CA ILE A 240 -14.42 0.00 1.14
C ILE A 240 -15.27 -0.45 2.31
N PHE A 241 -16.37 0.26 2.61
CA PHE A 241 -17.25 -0.09 3.70
C PHE A 241 -17.87 -1.48 3.51
N GLU A 242 -18.41 -1.77 2.32
CA GLU A 242 -18.95 -3.09 1.96
C GLU A 242 -17.90 -4.20 2.07
N THR A 243 -16.67 -3.95 1.62
CA THR A 243 -15.58 -4.93 1.69
C THR A 243 -15.17 -5.23 3.13
N VAL A 244 -15.10 -4.21 4.00
CA VAL A 244 -14.79 -4.43 5.42
C VAL A 244 -15.95 -5.14 6.11
N ASP A 245 -17.18 -4.83 5.76
CA ASP A 245 -18.38 -5.54 6.24
C ASP A 245 -18.31 -7.04 5.90
N GLU A 246 -18.05 -7.38 4.63
CA GLU A 246 -17.85 -8.77 4.17
C GLU A 246 -16.68 -9.46 4.89
N MET A 247 -15.57 -8.73 5.10
CA MET A 247 -14.41 -9.25 5.83
C MET A 247 -14.79 -9.66 7.25
N LEU A 248 -15.59 -8.86 7.95
CA LEU A 248 -16.05 -9.17 9.30
C LEU A 248 -17.05 -10.33 9.31
N ASP A 249 -17.96 -10.41 8.34
CA ASP A 249 -18.87 -11.57 8.19
C ASP A 249 -18.10 -12.89 8.02
N LEU A 250 -17.06 -12.91 7.17
CA LEU A 250 -16.23 -14.10 6.98
C LEU A 250 -15.44 -14.50 8.24
N MET A 251 -15.08 -13.52 9.08
CA MET A 251 -14.46 -13.78 10.36
C MET A 251 -15.44 -14.35 11.37
N GLU A 252 -16.66 -13.83 11.44
CA GLU A 252 -17.71 -14.31 12.33
C GLU A 252 -18.17 -15.73 11.96
N ALA A 253 -18.18 -16.07 10.68
CA ALA A 253 -18.53 -17.40 10.20
C ALA A 253 -17.48 -18.49 10.57
N ASP A 254 -16.22 -18.09 10.81
CA ASP A 254 -15.09 -18.97 11.19
C ASP A 254 -14.94 -20.23 10.30
N GLU A 255 -15.18 -20.08 9.00
CA GLU A 255 -15.06 -21.19 8.04
C GLU A 255 -13.58 -21.61 7.83
N PRO A 256 -13.29 -22.91 7.64
CA PRO A 256 -11.92 -23.42 7.54
C PRO A 256 -11.20 -22.96 6.27
N HIS A 257 -11.94 -22.45 5.28
CA HIS A 257 -11.45 -21.85 4.04
C HIS A 257 -12.32 -20.65 3.66
N TRP A 258 -11.68 -19.59 3.21
CA TRP A 258 -12.37 -18.42 2.66
C TRP A 258 -12.35 -18.43 1.13
N PRO A 259 -13.16 -17.59 0.47
CA PRO A 259 -13.13 -17.45 -0.97
C PRO A 259 -11.72 -17.18 -1.51
N ILE A 260 -11.39 -17.84 -2.63
CA ILE A 260 -10.10 -17.69 -3.31
C ILE A 260 -10.30 -16.90 -4.59
N ASN A 261 -9.63 -15.75 -4.68
CA ASN A 261 -9.53 -14.99 -5.92
C ASN A 261 -8.41 -15.59 -6.79
N GLU A 262 -8.76 -16.63 -7.55
CA GLU A 262 -7.82 -17.31 -8.45
C GLU A 262 -7.37 -16.39 -9.59
N THR A 263 -6.07 -16.09 -9.64
CA THR A 263 -5.47 -15.21 -10.66
C THR A 263 -4.11 -15.75 -11.07
N PRO A 264 -3.50 -15.21 -12.15
CA PRO A 264 -2.10 -15.47 -12.48
C PRO A 264 -1.11 -15.37 -11.32
N LEU A 265 -1.44 -14.60 -10.26
CA LEU A 265 -0.59 -14.43 -9.09
C LEU A 265 -0.65 -15.61 -8.10
N CYS A 266 -1.53 -16.59 -8.29
CA CYS A 266 -1.49 -17.84 -7.52
C CYS A 266 -0.23 -18.64 -7.88
N LYS A 267 0.03 -18.83 -9.19
CA LYS A 267 1.25 -19.43 -9.75
C LYS A 267 1.47 -18.92 -11.17
N TRP A 268 2.56 -18.19 -11.40
CA TRP A 268 2.84 -17.49 -12.67
C TRP A 268 3.93 -18.14 -13.51
N GLY A 269 4.61 -19.15 -12.95
CA GLY A 269 5.60 -19.97 -13.64
C GLY A 269 5.84 -21.31 -12.92
N PRO A 270 6.65 -22.20 -13.51
CA PRO A 270 6.93 -23.52 -12.94
C PRO A 270 7.89 -23.46 -11.75
N GLY A 271 8.69 -22.40 -11.61
CA GLY A 271 9.67 -22.25 -10.53
C GLY A 271 9.04 -22.26 -9.13
N GLN A 272 9.84 -22.66 -8.13
CA GLN A 272 9.43 -22.70 -6.73
C GLN A 272 9.10 -21.30 -6.17
N ASP A 273 9.79 -20.27 -6.65
CA ASP A 273 9.55 -18.88 -6.25
C ASP A 273 8.54 -18.16 -7.16
N GLU A 274 7.93 -18.86 -8.12
CA GLU A 274 6.99 -18.30 -9.09
C GLU A 274 5.51 -18.53 -8.70
N GLN A 275 5.24 -18.40 -7.41
CA GLN A 275 3.93 -18.64 -6.83
C GLN A 275 3.61 -17.74 -5.63
N CYS A 276 2.32 -17.67 -5.30
CA CYS A 276 1.88 -17.09 -4.03
C CYS A 276 2.59 -17.82 -2.89
N VAL A 277 3.03 -17.07 -1.88
CA VAL A 277 3.70 -17.60 -0.69
C VAL A 277 2.86 -18.63 0.09
N TYR A 278 1.54 -18.62 -0.08
CA TYR A 278 0.61 -19.57 0.53
C TYR A 278 0.16 -20.67 -0.45
N TYR A 279 0.68 -20.72 -1.67
CA TYR A 279 0.17 -21.60 -2.72
C TYR A 279 0.16 -23.07 -2.28
N ASP A 280 1.24 -23.55 -1.66
CA ASP A 280 1.38 -24.96 -1.26
C ASP A 280 0.41 -25.41 -0.15
N ILE A 281 -0.20 -24.46 0.56
CA ILE A 281 -1.21 -24.72 1.60
C ILE A 281 -2.61 -24.27 1.19
N CYS A 282 -2.75 -23.65 0.02
CA CYS A 282 -3.98 -23.10 -0.52
C CYS A 282 -4.69 -24.16 -1.40
N SER A 283 -6.02 -24.16 -1.39
CA SER A 283 -6.84 -25.04 -2.23
C SER A 283 -7.06 -24.51 -3.66
N SER A 284 -6.32 -23.48 -4.08
CA SER A 284 -6.39 -22.98 -5.46
C SER A 284 -5.92 -24.04 -6.44
N VAL A 285 -6.66 -24.18 -7.54
CA VAL A 285 -6.28 -25.04 -8.68
C VAL A 285 -5.61 -24.22 -9.80
N TRP A 286 -5.41 -22.92 -9.59
CA TRP A 286 -4.72 -22.05 -10.54
C TRP A 286 -3.24 -22.40 -10.61
N GLY A 287 -2.81 -22.89 -11.77
CA GLY A 287 -1.41 -23.21 -12.01
C GLY A 287 -1.02 -24.64 -11.65
N GLU A 288 -1.98 -25.53 -11.37
CA GLU A 288 -1.71 -26.97 -11.27
C GLU A 288 -0.98 -27.50 -12.52
N ALA A 289 -1.35 -27.01 -13.71
CA ALA A 289 -0.65 -27.33 -14.94
C ALA A 289 0.80 -26.78 -15.01
N LEU A 290 1.11 -25.69 -14.31
CA LEU A 290 2.49 -25.17 -14.18
C LEU A 290 3.30 -25.93 -13.13
N LYS A 291 2.64 -26.47 -12.10
CA LYS A 291 3.26 -27.33 -11.08
C LYS A 291 3.67 -28.69 -11.66
N HIS A 292 2.92 -29.16 -12.65
CA HIS A 292 3.14 -30.41 -13.36
C HIS A 292 3.60 -30.15 -14.81
N ASP A 293 4.58 -29.27 -15.01
CA ASP A 293 4.96 -28.81 -16.34
C ASP A 293 5.54 -29.91 -17.25
N ASP A 294 6.29 -30.87 -16.70
CA ASP A 294 6.73 -32.06 -17.44
C ASP A 294 5.53 -32.89 -17.95
N GLN A 295 4.57 -33.20 -17.06
CA GLN A 295 3.37 -33.95 -17.40
C GLN A 295 2.49 -33.17 -18.41
N LEU A 296 2.40 -31.85 -18.27
CA LEU A 296 1.70 -30.99 -19.21
C LEU A 296 2.31 -31.10 -20.62
N ARG A 297 3.65 -31.09 -20.75
CA ARG A 297 4.34 -31.25 -22.04
C ARG A 297 4.02 -32.60 -22.68
N GLU A 298 4.08 -33.68 -21.92
CA GLU A 298 3.75 -35.03 -22.41
C GLU A 298 2.30 -35.12 -22.92
N MET A 299 1.36 -34.51 -22.20
CA MET A 299 -0.05 -34.49 -22.62
C MET A 299 -0.27 -33.67 -23.89
N VAL A 300 0.40 -32.53 -24.03
CA VAL A 300 0.36 -31.69 -25.23
C VAL A 300 0.96 -32.43 -26.43
N ASP A 301 2.12 -33.07 -26.26
CA ASP A 301 2.78 -33.87 -27.30
C ASP A 301 1.93 -35.08 -27.73
N SER A 302 1.13 -35.62 -26.81
CA SER A 302 0.15 -36.67 -27.07
C SER A 302 -1.12 -36.17 -27.79
N GLY A 303 -1.20 -34.88 -28.11
CA GLY A 303 -2.32 -34.26 -28.81
C GLY A 303 -3.55 -34.00 -27.94
N MET A 304 -3.41 -34.00 -26.61
CA MET A 304 -4.54 -33.69 -25.72
C MET A 304 -4.93 -32.21 -25.81
N THR A 305 -6.23 -31.96 -25.79
CA THR A 305 -6.79 -30.61 -25.74
C THR A 305 -6.71 -30.04 -24.31
N PRO A 306 -6.75 -28.70 -24.13
CA PRO A 306 -6.78 -28.09 -22.80
C PRO A 306 -7.91 -28.58 -21.89
N HIS A 307 -9.06 -29.00 -22.44
CA HIS A 307 -10.15 -29.59 -21.67
C HIS A 307 -9.82 -30.97 -21.12
N GLN A 308 -9.18 -31.82 -21.93
CA GLN A 308 -8.77 -33.16 -21.49
C GLN A 308 -7.68 -33.07 -20.42
N ILE A 309 -6.71 -32.17 -20.63
CA ILE A 309 -5.64 -31.91 -19.66
C ILE A 309 -6.22 -31.36 -18.34
N ALA A 310 -7.17 -30.42 -18.43
CA ALA A 310 -7.83 -29.87 -17.25
C ALA A 310 -8.56 -30.93 -16.43
N SER A 311 -9.24 -31.87 -17.10
CA SER A 311 -9.91 -32.99 -16.45
C SER A 311 -8.91 -33.92 -15.74
N GLU A 312 -7.76 -34.19 -16.36
CA GLU A 312 -6.74 -35.09 -15.80
C GLU A 312 -6.01 -34.46 -14.61
N LEU A 313 -5.73 -33.15 -14.68
CA LEU A 313 -5.02 -32.40 -13.64
C LEU A 313 -5.94 -31.78 -12.57
N GLY A 314 -7.26 -32.01 -12.63
CA GLY A 314 -8.21 -31.46 -11.67
C GLY A 314 -8.27 -29.92 -11.66
N THR A 315 -8.08 -29.28 -12.81
CA THR A 315 -8.05 -27.81 -12.95
C THR A 315 -9.04 -27.33 -14.03
N LYS A 316 -8.97 -26.06 -14.41
CA LYS A 316 -9.85 -25.44 -15.43
C LYS A 316 -9.12 -25.29 -16.77
N SER A 317 -9.84 -25.47 -17.87
CA SER A 317 -9.26 -25.45 -19.23
C SER A 317 -8.60 -24.11 -19.59
N ASN A 318 -9.14 -22.99 -19.12
CA ASN A 318 -8.52 -21.67 -19.27
C ASN A 318 -7.21 -21.53 -18.47
N TYR A 319 -7.04 -22.26 -17.37
CA TYR A 319 -5.80 -22.26 -16.58
C TYR A 319 -4.71 -23.07 -17.27
N VAL A 320 -5.09 -24.20 -17.89
CA VAL A 320 -4.20 -24.97 -18.76
C VAL A 320 -3.73 -24.11 -19.94
N SER A 321 -4.64 -23.41 -20.63
CA SER A 321 -4.28 -22.50 -21.73
C SER A 321 -3.32 -21.40 -21.29
N TYR A 322 -3.46 -20.89 -20.06
CA TYR A 322 -2.49 -19.95 -19.49
C TYR A 322 -1.11 -20.59 -19.31
N ALA A 323 -1.06 -21.81 -18.75
CA ALA A 323 0.18 -22.55 -18.53
C ALA A 323 0.91 -22.86 -19.84
N MET A 324 0.19 -23.34 -20.86
CA MET A 324 0.74 -23.60 -22.20
C MET A 324 1.38 -22.33 -22.79
N ARG A 325 0.65 -21.21 -22.77
CA ARG A 325 1.19 -19.92 -23.22
C ARG A 325 2.44 -19.49 -22.45
N LYS A 326 2.48 -19.75 -21.15
CA LYS A 326 3.64 -19.42 -20.30
C LYS A 326 4.86 -20.28 -20.61
N LEU A 327 4.66 -21.53 -20.97
CA LEU A 327 5.71 -22.49 -21.29
C LEU A 327 6.07 -22.54 -22.78
N ASN A 328 5.41 -21.72 -23.61
CA ASN A 328 5.51 -21.70 -25.08
C ASN A 328 5.18 -23.07 -25.73
N LEU A 329 4.07 -23.66 -25.29
CA LEU A 329 3.50 -24.92 -25.80
C LEU A 329 2.35 -24.71 -26.77
#